data_AF-A0A5B9P6I5-F1
#
_entry.id   AF-A0A5B9P6I5-F1
#
_cell.length_a   1.000
_cell.length_b   1.000
_cell.length_c   1.000
_cell.angle_alpha   90.00
_cell.angle_beta   90.00
_cell.angle_gamma   90.00
#
_symmetry.space_group_name_H-M   'P 1'
#
loop_
_entity.id
_entity.type
_entity.pdbx_description
1 polymer ?
#
loop_
_entity_poly.entity_id
_entity_poly.type
_entity_poly.pdbx_seq_one_letter_code
_entity_poly.pdbx_strand_id
1 'polypeptide(L)'
;MVALTQQSNDIRKAMIAHDDYVVEMKYRDRKGRLTTRVVSPIRFMGKDRFLALCLCREEPRMFCMDFCEDVRLQPAWNYVMPVKMEESTN
;
A
#
# COMPACT_ATOMS: atom_id res chain seq x y z
N MET A 1 -6.89 6.53 18.29
CA MET A 1 -5.45 6.25 18.16
C MET A 1 -5.08 4.79 17.85
N VAL A 2 -6.04 3.83 17.77
CA VAL A 2 -5.72 2.39 17.57
C VAL A 2 -5.47 2.01 16.10
N ALA A 3 -6.03 2.74 15.13
CA ALA A 3 -5.96 2.39 13.70
C ALA A 3 -4.57 2.55 13.06
N LEU A 4 -3.80 3.57 13.45
CA LEU A 4 -2.45 3.83 12.91
C LEU A 4 -1.47 2.69 13.26
N THR A 5 -1.66 2.05 14.41
CA THR A 5 -0.80 0.98 14.91
C THR A 5 -0.96 -0.29 14.08
N GLN A 6 -2.21 -0.67 13.76
CA GLN A 6 -2.48 -1.88 12.98
C GLN A 6 -1.99 -1.74 11.53
N GLN A 7 -2.29 -0.63 10.87
CA GLN A 7 -1.80 -0.33 9.52
C GLN A 7 -0.27 -0.41 9.42
N SER A 8 0.43 0.20 10.39
CA SER A 8 1.90 0.19 10.41
C SER A 8 2.45 -1.23 10.61
N ASN A 9 1.75 -2.07 11.38
CA ASN A 9 2.14 -3.47 11.60
C ASN A 9 1.95 -4.31 10.33
N ASP A 10 0.85 -4.14 9.60
CA ASP A 10 0.60 -4.88 8.36
C ASP A 10 1.58 -4.49 7.26
N ILE A 11 1.85 -3.19 7.12
CA ILE A 11 2.90 -2.69 6.21
C ILE A 11 4.26 -3.27 6.59
N ARG A 12 4.62 -3.26 7.88
CA ARG A 12 5.89 -3.84 8.36
C ARG A 12 5.97 -5.33 8.08
N LYS A 13 4.87 -6.07 8.26
CA LYS A 13 4.82 -7.52 8.01
C LYS A 13 5.08 -7.82 6.53
N ALA A 14 4.45 -7.09 5.62
CA ALA A 14 4.68 -7.22 4.19
C ALA A 14 6.11 -6.81 3.76
N MET A 15 6.78 -5.90 4.49
CA MET A 15 8.21 -5.62 4.25
C MET A 15 9.10 -6.82 4.60
N ILE A 16 8.82 -7.47 5.75
CA ILE A 16 9.65 -8.57 6.25
C ILE A 16 9.42 -9.84 5.42
N ALA A 17 8.17 -10.19 5.15
CA ALA A 17 7.76 -11.38 4.41
C ALA A 17 7.21 -11.00 3.02
N HIS A 18 8.03 -10.32 2.24
CA HIS A 18 7.66 -9.73 0.94
C HIS A 18 7.36 -10.77 -0.15
N ASP A 19 7.93 -11.98 -0.03
CA ASP A 19 7.60 -13.10 -0.92
C ASP A 19 6.20 -13.67 -0.64
N ASP A 20 5.70 -13.50 0.59
CA ASP A 20 4.41 -14.04 1.02
C ASP A 20 3.29 -13.00 0.91
N TYR A 21 3.61 -11.71 1.11
CA TYR A 21 2.60 -10.67 1.30
C TYR A 21 2.84 -9.40 0.50
N VAL A 22 1.73 -8.84 0.03
CA VAL A 22 1.60 -7.47 -0.47
C VAL A 22 0.57 -6.72 0.39
N VAL A 23 0.49 -5.41 0.20
CA VAL A 23 -0.52 -4.55 0.81
C VAL A 23 -1.50 -4.09 -0.25
N GLU A 24 -2.78 -4.35 -0.03
CA GLU A 24 -3.86 -3.71 -0.76
C GLU A 24 -4.44 -2.57 0.08
N MET A 25 -4.63 -1.40 -0.52
CA MET A 25 -5.15 -0.22 0.18
C MET A 25 -5.89 0.71 -0.76
N LYS A 26 -6.84 1.48 -0.23
CA LYS A 26 -7.34 2.69 -0.90
C LYS A 26 -6.36 3.83 -0.63
N TYR A 27 -6.01 4.59 -1.65
CA TYR A 27 -5.07 5.69 -1.56
C TYR A 27 -5.67 6.94 -2.19
N ARG A 28 -5.79 8.00 -1.38
CA ARG A 28 -6.26 9.31 -1.80
C ARG A 28 -5.06 10.18 -2.18
N ASP A 29 -4.91 10.49 -3.46
CA ASP A 29 -3.83 11.38 -3.88
C ASP A 29 -4.09 12.84 -3.48
N ARG A 30 -3.09 13.71 -3.64
CA ARG A 30 -3.18 15.13 -3.30
C ARG A 30 -4.21 15.91 -4.13
N LYS A 31 -4.68 15.35 -5.25
CA LYS A 31 -5.74 15.93 -6.08
C LYS A 31 -7.13 15.44 -5.62
N GLY A 32 -7.19 14.66 -4.54
CA GLY A 32 -8.42 14.11 -3.97
C GLY A 32 -8.87 12.81 -4.63
N ARG A 33 -8.14 12.28 -5.60
CA ARG A 33 -8.56 11.08 -6.32
C ARG A 33 -8.28 9.83 -5.49
N LEU A 34 -9.32 9.02 -5.29
CA LEU A 34 -9.26 7.78 -4.54
C LEU A 34 -9.01 6.61 -5.49
N THR A 35 -7.95 5.84 -5.24
CA THR A 35 -7.59 4.67 -6.05
C THR A 35 -7.29 3.46 -5.18
N THR A 36 -7.69 2.27 -5.59
CA THR A 36 -7.22 1.03 -4.98
C THR A 36 -5.82 0.71 -5.51
N ARG A 37 -4.89 0.38 -4.62
CA ARG A 37 -3.48 0.14 -4.91
C ARG A 37 -3.04 -1.16 -4.27
N VAL A 38 -2.33 -1.96 -5.04
CA VAL A 38 -1.57 -3.11 -4.53
C VAL A 38 -0.10 -2.75 -4.59
N VAL A 39 0.59 -2.89 -3.46
CA VAL A 39 1.97 -2.46 -3.29
C VAL A 39 2.78 -3.49 -2.53
N SER A 40 4.05 -3.66 -2.90
CA SER A 40 5.04 -4.42 -2.12
C SER A 40 5.91 -3.43 -1.35
N PRO A 41 5.72 -3.27 -0.01
CA PRO A 41 6.44 -2.28 0.78
C PRO A 41 7.94 -2.61 0.89
N ILE A 42 8.80 -1.59 0.76
CA ILE A 42 10.27 -1.74 0.76
C ILE A 42 10.84 -1.28 2.09
N ARG A 43 10.53 -0.04 2.52
CA ARG A 43 11.00 0.54 3.79
C ARG A 43 10.17 1.72 4.25
N PHE A 44 10.16 1.98 5.55
CA PHE A 44 9.64 3.23 6.10
C PHE A 44 10.58 4.41 5.80
N MET A 45 9.99 5.60 5.64
CA MET A 45 10.66 6.87 5.41
C MET A 45 10.16 7.90 6.42
N GLY A 46 10.77 7.93 7.60
CA GLY A 46 10.28 8.75 8.71
C GLY A 46 9.10 8.10 9.43
N LYS A 47 8.24 8.91 10.05
CA LYS A 47 7.14 8.42 10.90
C LYS A 47 5.84 8.14 10.16
N ASP A 48 5.65 8.76 9.00
CA ASP A 48 4.35 8.89 8.31
C ASP A 48 4.38 8.41 6.85
N ARG A 49 5.54 8.01 6.34
CA ARG A 49 5.71 7.63 4.93
C ARG A 49 6.43 6.30 4.77
N PHE A 50 6.22 5.68 3.63
CA PHE A 50 6.95 4.47 3.23
C PHE A 50 7.17 4.44 1.72
N LEU A 51 8.25 3.79 1.30
CA LEU A 51 8.56 3.48 -0.09
C LEU A 51 8.04 2.08 -0.39
N ALA A 52 7.35 1.90 -1.52
CA ALA A 52 6.84 0.62 -1.97
C ALA A 52 6.90 0.49 -3.49
N LEU A 53 7.12 -0.73 -3.99
CA LEU A 53 6.88 -1.04 -5.41
C LEU A 53 5.38 -1.02 -5.66
N CYS A 54 4.90 -0.14 -6.52
CA CYS A 54 3.49 -0.07 -6.87
C CYS A 54 3.19 -1.05 -8.00
N LEU A 55 2.51 -2.16 -7.72
CA LEU A 55 2.22 -3.20 -8.72
C LEU A 55 1.31 -2.70 -9.83
N CYS A 56 0.58 -1.60 -9.61
CA CYS A 56 -0.25 -0.95 -10.62
C CYS A 56 0.52 -0.03 -11.58
N ARG A 57 1.71 0.42 -11.20
CA ARG A 57 2.54 1.36 -11.97
C ARG A 57 3.90 0.80 -12.33
N GLU A 58 4.22 -0.39 -11.83
CA GLU A 58 5.46 -1.13 -12.09
C GLU A 58 6.71 -0.35 -11.68
N GLU A 59 6.58 0.54 -10.69
CA GLU A 59 7.67 1.41 -10.25
C GLU A 59 7.62 1.67 -8.73
N PRO A 60 8.77 1.96 -8.09
CA PRO A 60 8.82 2.42 -6.71
C PRO A 60 8.13 3.79 -6.53
N ARG A 61 7.21 3.89 -5.57
CA ARG A 61 6.53 5.15 -5.22
C ARG A 61 6.50 5.33 -3.70
N MET A 62 6.53 6.59 -3.28
CA MET A 62 6.39 6.97 -1.88
C MET A 62 4.92 7.21 -1.56
N PHE A 63 4.47 6.65 -0.44
CA PHE A 63 3.10 6.77 0.06
C PHE A 63 3.10 7.43 1.44
N CYS A 64 2.07 8.25 1.70
CA CYS A 64 1.81 8.86 2.99
C CYS A 64 0.73 8.04 3.71
N MET A 65 0.99 7.62 4.94
CA MET A 65 0.08 6.77 5.71
C MET A 65 -1.26 7.45 5.98
N ASP A 66 -1.26 8.78 6.18
CA ASP A 66 -2.47 9.59 6.37
C ASP A 66 -3.42 9.59 5.16
N PHE A 67 -2.92 9.19 3.98
CA PHE A 67 -3.71 9.09 2.75
C PHE A 67 -4.09 7.66 2.38
N CYS A 68 -3.75 6.70 3.23
CA CYS A 68 -4.11 5.30 3.05
C CYS A 68 -5.35 4.98 3.88
N GLU A 69 -6.33 4.34 3.26
CA GLU A 69 -7.57 3.88 3.84
C GLU A 69 -7.70 2.36 3.57
N ASP A 70 -8.37 1.61 4.46
CA ASP A 70 -8.62 0.17 4.29
C ASP A 70 -7.35 -0.64 3.93
N VAL A 71 -6.30 -0.48 4.74
CA VAL A 71 -5.02 -1.18 4.54
C VAL A 71 -5.15 -2.64 4.94
N ARG A 72 -4.91 -3.54 3.99
CA ARG A 72 -5.08 -4.98 4.16
C ARG A 72 -3.87 -5.74 3.65
N LEU A 73 -3.41 -6.70 4.44
CA LEU A 73 -2.40 -7.67 4.04
C LEU A 73 -3.04 -8.68 3.08
N GLN A 74 -2.42 -8.93 1.93
CA GLN A 74 -2.91 -9.89 0.94
C GLN A 74 -1.79 -10.84 0.52
N PRO A 75 -2.08 -12.11 0.18
CA PRO A 75 -1.07 -13.02 -0.33
C PRO A 75 -0.46 -12.52 -1.65
N ALA A 76 0.86 -12.48 -1.75
CA ALA A 76 1.57 -11.93 -2.90
C ALA A 76 1.27 -12.71 -4.20
N TRP A 77 1.13 -14.03 -4.10
CA TRP A 77 0.84 -14.91 -5.24
C TRP A 77 -0.54 -14.72 -5.88
N ASN A 78 -1.43 -13.92 -5.28
CA ASN A 78 -2.70 -13.55 -5.91
C ASN A 78 -2.56 -12.47 -6.99
N TYR A 79 -1.36 -11.88 -7.14
CA TYR A 79 -1.15 -10.74 -8.03
C TYR A 79 -0.03 -11.01 -9.03
N VAL A 80 -0.27 -10.57 -10.25
CA VAL A 80 0.74 -10.49 -11.31
C VAL A 80 0.77 -9.04 -11.79
N MET A 81 1.96 -8.48 -11.96
CA MET A 81 2.12 -7.13 -12.49
C MET A 81 1.89 -7.10 -14.01
N PRO A 82 1.24 -6.05 -14.55
CA PRO A 82 0.61 -4.94 -13.84
C PRO A 82 -0.75 -5.32 -13.23
N VAL A 83 -1.01 -4.84 -12.01
CA VAL A 83 -2.33 -4.92 -11.39
C VAL A 83 -3.18 -3.73 -11.84
N LYS A 84 -4.42 -3.98 -12.27
CA LYS A 84 -5.33 -2.91 -12.67
C LYS A 84 -5.52 -1.90 -11.53
N MET A 85 -5.32 -0.61 -11.83
CA MET A 85 -5.63 0.47 -10.89
C MET A 85 -7.11 0.79 -10.99
N GLU A 86 -7.85 0.57 -9.90
CA GLU A 86 -9.27 0.88 -9.83
C GLU A 86 -9.47 2.25 -9.20
N GLU A 87 -10.25 3.11 -9.87
CA GLU A 87 -10.74 4.34 -9.26
C GLU A 87 -11.94 3.98 -8.38
N SER A 88 -11.89 4.37 -7.11
CA SER A 88 -13.01 4.18 -6.18
C SER A 88 -13.84 5.46 -6.17
N THR A 89 -15.06 5.42 -6.69
CA THR A 89 -16.07 6.45 -6.42
C THR A 89 -16.49 6.37 -4.95
N ASN A 90 -16.41 7.49 -4.24
CA ASN A 90 -16.97 7.65 -2.88
C ASN A 90 -18.46 7.31 -2.85
#